data_AF-B2TCC2-F1
#
_entry.id   AF-B2TCC2-F1
#
_cell.length_a   1.000
_cell.length_b   1.000
_cell.length_c   1.000
_cell.angle_alpha   90.00
_cell.angle_beta   90.00
_cell.angle_gamma   90.00
#
_symmetry.space_group_name_H-M   'P 1'
#
loop_
_entity.id
_entity.type
_entity.pdbx_description
1 polymer ?
#
loop_
_entity_poly.entity_id
_entity_poly.type
_entity_poly.pdbx_seq_one_letter_code
_entity_poly.pdbx_strand_id
1 'polypeptide(L)'
;MKKIAFAALSVVVLAASSSAFAQGKTRAEVYQELIQAQQNGLNYVTDASYPDVSPVFAQQVAQHKEALAKEAAATDRVAGHDAQAGSVN
;
A
#
# COMPACT_ATOMS: atom_id res chain seq x y z
N MET A 1 34.20 -15.09 -28.35
CA MET A 1 33.81 -15.87 -27.15
C MET A 1 33.67 -15.01 -25.89
N LYS A 2 34.57 -14.06 -25.58
CA LYS A 2 34.52 -13.24 -24.34
C LYS A 2 33.36 -12.22 -24.24
N LYS A 3 32.84 -11.74 -25.38
CA LYS A 3 31.75 -10.74 -25.43
C LYS A 3 30.37 -11.33 -25.13
N ILE A 4 30.20 -12.64 -25.41
CA ILE A 4 28.94 -13.36 -25.15
C ILE A 4 28.79 -13.63 -23.64
N ALA A 5 29.89 -13.85 -22.92
CA ALA A 5 29.89 -13.98 -21.47
C ALA A 5 29.40 -12.71 -20.76
N PHE A 6 29.81 -11.52 -21.25
CA PHE A 6 29.33 -10.25 -20.72
C PHE A 6 27.84 -10.01 -20.99
N ALA A 7 27.37 -10.33 -22.20
CA ALA A 7 25.95 -10.19 -22.54
C ALA A 7 25.06 -11.14 -21.72
N ALA A 8 25.50 -12.38 -21.49
CA ALA A 8 24.78 -13.34 -20.66
C ALA A 8 24.70 -12.89 -19.19
N LEU A 9 25.79 -12.34 -18.64
CA LEU A 9 25.82 -11.82 -17.28
C LEU A 9 24.87 -10.63 -17.09
N SER A 10 24.81 -9.70 -18.06
CA SER A 10 23.89 -8.55 -17.99
C SER A 10 22.42 -8.94 -18.03
N VAL A 11 22.07 -10.01 -18.74
CA VAL A 11 20.67 -10.49 -18.82
C VAL A 11 20.23 -11.14 -17.50
N VAL A 12 21.14 -11.86 -16.81
CA VAL A 12 20.85 -12.45 -15.49
C VAL A 12 20.61 -11.37 -14.42
N VAL A 13 21.44 -10.31 -14.39
CA VAL A 13 21.28 -9.20 -13.43
C VAL A 13 19.99 -8.42 -13.69
N LEU A 14 19.62 -8.21 -14.96
CA LEU A 14 18.39 -7.52 -15.33
C LEU A 14 17.13 -8.35 -14.99
N ALA A 15 17.18 -9.68 -15.14
CA ALA A 15 16.08 -10.56 -14.75
C ALA A 15 15.87 -10.64 -13.23
N ALA A 16 16.95 -10.56 -12.43
CA ALA A 16 16.86 -10.54 -10.97
C ALA A 16 16.20 -9.25 -10.42
N SER A 17 16.32 -8.14 -11.16
CA SER A 17 15.79 -6.83 -10.76
C SER A 17 14.26 -6.70 -10.92
N SER A 18 13.62 -7.62 -11.63
CA SER A 18 12.19 -7.54 -11.99
C SER A 18 11.24 -8.20 -10.99
N SER A 19 11.73 -8.59 -9.81
CA SER A 19 10.96 -9.34 -8.82
C SER A 19 10.80 -8.58 -7.50
N ALA A 20 10.21 -7.39 -7.57
CA ALA A 20 9.56 -6.80 -6.40
C ALA A 20 8.26 -7.57 -6.11
N PHE A 21 8.39 -8.84 -5.76
CA PHE A 21 7.28 -9.55 -5.14
C PHE A 21 7.04 -8.85 -3.81
N ALA A 22 5.88 -8.21 -3.68
CA ALA A 22 5.36 -7.80 -2.39
C ALA A 22 5.07 -9.07 -1.58
N GLN A 23 6.12 -9.69 -1.05
CA GLN A 23 5.99 -10.82 -0.13
C GLN A 23 5.38 -10.23 1.14
N GLY A 24 4.05 -10.36 1.24
CA GLY A 24 3.31 -9.93 2.40
C GLY A 24 3.85 -10.65 3.62
N LYS A 25 4.16 -9.89 4.67
CA LYS A 25 4.57 -10.47 5.96
C LYS A 25 3.42 -11.31 6.50
N THR A 26 3.76 -12.47 7.04
CA THR A 26 2.81 -13.26 7.83
C THR A 26 2.40 -12.47 9.06
N ARG A 27 1.21 -12.77 9.61
CA ARG A 27 0.76 -12.11 10.85
C ARG A 27 1.77 -12.26 11.98
N ALA A 28 2.41 -13.43 12.08
CA ALA A 28 3.43 -13.71 13.10
C ALA A 28 4.65 -12.77 12.97
N GLU A 29 5.14 -12.54 11.76
CA GLU A 29 6.25 -11.62 11.50
C GLU A 29 5.86 -10.18 11.83
N VAL A 30 4.65 -9.75 11.46
CA VAL A 30 4.14 -8.42 11.81
C VAL A 30 4.10 -8.24 13.33
N TYR A 31 3.62 -9.24 14.08
CA TYR A 31 3.61 -9.15 15.54
C TYR A 31 5.01 -9.00 16.13
N GLN A 32 5.98 -9.78 15.64
CA GLN A 32 7.35 -9.70 16.14
C GLN A 32 7.98 -8.33 15.86
N GLU A 33 7.72 -7.76 14.68
CA GLU A 33 8.18 -6.41 14.34
C GLU A 33 7.53 -5.33 15.18
N LEU A 34 6.23 -5.44 15.47
CA LEU A 34 5.55 -4.49 16.35
C LEU A 34 6.12 -4.53 17.77
N ILE A 35 6.43 -5.72 18.30
CA ILE A 35 7.11 -5.88 19.60
C ILE A 35 8.48 -5.23 19.56
N GLN A 36 9.28 -5.50 18.53
CA GLN A 36 10.61 -4.93 18.38
C GLN A 36 10.58 -3.41 18.23
N ALA A 37 9.65 -2.88 17.43
CA ALA A 37 9.42 -1.46 17.28
C ALA A 37 9.05 -0.80 18.61
N GLN A 38 8.20 -1.46 19.42
CA GLN A 38 7.84 -1.00 20.74
C GLN A 38 9.03 -1.00 21.71
N GLN A 39 9.84 -2.06 21.72
CA GLN A 39 11.07 -2.14 22.52
C GLN A 39 12.09 -1.06 22.14
N ASN A 40 12.16 -0.72 20.85
CA ASN A 40 13.02 0.34 20.32
C ASN A 40 12.44 1.75 20.53
N GLY A 41 11.27 1.90 21.16
CA GLY A 41 10.62 3.19 21.35
C GLY A 41 10.13 3.85 20.05
N LEU A 42 9.96 3.07 18.97
CA LEU A 42 9.48 3.56 17.68
C LEU A 42 7.95 3.71 17.62
N ASN A 43 7.26 3.53 18.75
CA ASN A 43 5.86 3.89 18.88
C ASN A 43 5.75 5.38 19.20
N TYR A 44 5.70 6.21 18.16
CA TYR A 44 5.66 7.67 18.27
C TYR A 44 4.29 8.24 18.68
N VAL A 45 3.32 7.39 19.00
CA VAL A 45 1.99 7.80 19.45
C VAL A 45 2.01 7.92 20.98
N THR A 46 1.81 9.15 21.48
CA THR A 46 1.71 9.44 22.92
C THR A 46 0.29 9.85 23.28
N ASP A 47 -0.06 9.91 24.57
CA ASP A 47 -1.39 10.37 25.01
C ASP A 47 -1.71 11.80 24.54
N ALA A 48 -0.69 12.63 24.31
CA ALA A 48 -0.84 13.97 23.72
C ALA A 48 -1.08 13.97 22.21
N SER A 49 -0.79 12.85 21.53
CA SER A 49 -1.10 12.64 20.12
C SER A 49 -2.57 12.27 19.91
N TYR A 50 -3.30 12.00 21.00
CA TYR A 50 -4.72 11.74 20.98
C TYR A 50 -5.54 12.98 21.38
N PRO A 51 -6.74 13.17 20.84
CA PRO A 51 -7.33 12.39 19.74
C PRO A 51 -6.65 12.63 18.39
N ASP A 52 -6.70 11.62 17.50
CA ASP A 52 -6.19 11.70 16.11
C ASP A 52 -6.67 12.96 15.38
N VAL A 53 -7.87 13.42 15.73
CA VAL A 53 -8.45 14.68 15.27
C VAL A 53 -8.83 15.52 16.47
N SER A 54 -8.38 16.77 16.49
CA SER A 54 -8.86 17.72 17.51
C SER A 54 -10.39 17.82 17.45
N PRO A 55 -11.10 17.82 18.60
CA PRO A 55 -12.56 17.82 18.64
C PRO A 55 -13.21 18.94 17.82
N VAL A 56 -12.54 20.09 17.71
CA VAL A 56 -13.00 21.25 16.92
C VAL A 56 -13.16 20.92 15.43
N PHE A 57 -12.35 20.01 14.90
CA PHE A 57 -12.38 19.61 13.49
C PHE A 57 -13.12 18.29 13.22
N ALA A 58 -13.66 17.64 14.26
CA ALA A 58 -14.28 16.32 14.13
C ALA A 58 -15.38 16.30 13.04
N GLN A 59 -16.22 17.34 13.01
CA GLN A 59 -17.32 17.43 12.04
C GLN A 59 -16.81 17.60 10.60
N GLN A 60 -15.80 18.43 10.39
CA GLN A 60 -15.23 18.66 9.07
C GLN A 60 -14.56 17.39 8.54
N VAL A 61 -13.79 16.69 9.38
CA VAL A 61 -13.16 15.42 9.00
C VAL A 61 -14.21 14.36 8.67
N ALA A 62 -15.31 14.27 9.41
CA ALA A 62 -16.39 13.34 9.11
C ALA A 62 -16.99 13.61 7.71
N GLN A 63 -17.30 14.86 7.39
CA GLN A 63 -17.82 15.22 6.07
C GLN A 63 -16.85 14.92 4.93
N HIS A 64 -15.57 15.22 5.11
CA HIS A 64 -14.54 14.89 4.12
C HIS A 64 -14.41 13.38 3.90
N LYS A 65 -14.45 12.57 4.97
CA LYS A 65 -14.44 11.11 4.86
C LYS A 65 -15.64 10.58 4.08
N GLU A 66 -16.84 11.12 4.33
CA GLU A 66 -18.04 10.75 3.58
C GLU A 66 -17.94 11.13 2.09
N ALA A 67 -17.39 12.30 1.77
CA ALA A 67 -17.17 12.73 0.39
C ALA A 67 -16.20 11.79 -0.34
N LEU A 68 -15.06 11.46 0.30
CA LEU A 68 -14.08 10.51 -0.25
C LEU A 68 -14.66 9.11 -0.44
N ALA A 69 -15.50 8.64 0.49
CA ALA A 69 -16.17 7.36 0.35
C ALA A 69 -17.16 7.33 -0.83
N LYS A 70 -17.88 8.43 -1.07
CA LYS A 70 -18.78 8.58 -2.23
C LYS A 70 -18.00 8.64 -3.54
N GLU A 71 -16.86 9.32 -3.56
CA GLU A 71 -15.96 9.38 -4.71
C GLU A 71 -15.40 8.00 -5.04
N ALA A 72 -14.86 7.28 -4.05
CA ALA A 72 -14.37 5.92 -4.22
C ALA A 72 -15.48 4.97 -4.76
N ALA A 73 -16.70 5.08 -4.25
CA ALA A 73 -17.85 4.30 -4.72
C ALA A 73 -18.36 4.73 -6.12
N ALA A 74 -18.03 5.93 -6.58
CA ALA A 74 -18.29 6.37 -7.95
C ALA A 74 -17.22 5.84 -8.90
N THR A 75 -15.94 5.89 -8.50
CA THR A 75 -14.82 5.34 -9.28
C THR A 75 -14.95 3.82 -9.48
N ASP A 76 -15.36 3.08 -8.44
CA ASP A 76 -15.62 1.64 -8.54
C ASP A 76 -16.76 1.31 -9.52
N ARG A 77 -17.82 2.12 -9.55
CA ARG A 77 -18.92 1.98 -10.52
C ARG A 77 -18.48 2.26 -11.95
N VAL A 78 -17.59 3.23 -12.18
CA VAL A 78 -17.06 3.52 -13.52
C VAL A 78 -16.21 2.33 -14.00
N ALA A 79 -15.32 1.80 -13.15
CA ALA A 79 -14.52 0.62 -13.47
C ALA A 79 -15.38 -0.64 -13.74
N GLY A 80 -16.51 -0.81 -13.04
CA GLY A 80 -17.47 -1.89 -13.28
C GLY A 80 -18.28 -1.74 -14.58
N HIS A 81 -18.57 -0.50 -15.00
CA HIS A 81 -19.30 -0.23 -16.25
C HIS A 81 -18.45 -0.56 -17.49
N ASP A 82 -17.16 -0.26 -17.44
CA ASP A 82 -16.21 -0.54 -18.53
C ASP A 82 -15.99 -2.06 -18.71
N ALA A 83 -16.04 -2.84 -17.63
CA ALA A 83 -15.96 -4.30 -17.68
C ALA A 83 -17.21 -4.96 -18.29
N GLN A 84 -18.40 -4.37 -18.08
CA GLN A 84 -19.67 -4.87 -18.64
C GLN A 84 -19.83 -4.50 -20.13
N ALA A 85 -19.26 -3.37 -20.57
CA ALA A 85 -19.29 -2.95 -21.98
C ALA A 85 -18.36 -3.78 -22.89
N GLY A 86 -17.34 -4.44 -22.32
CA GLY A 86 -16.42 -5.33 -23.04
C GLY A 86 -16.92 -6.75 -23.27
N SER A 87 -18.06 -7.16 -22.68
CA SER A 87 -18.58 -8.54 -22.75
C SER A 87 -19.69 -8.75 -23.81
N VAL A 88 -19.89 -7.79 -24.70
CA VAL A 88 -20.80 -7.88 -25.85
C VAL A 88 -20.00 -7.74 -27.14
N ASN A 89 -19.29 -8.80 -27.50
CA ASN A 89 -18.92 -9.16 -28.88
C ASN A 89 -18.77 -10.67 -28.99
#